data_AF-A0A220VFD6-F1
#
_entry.id   AF-A0A220VFD6-F1
#
_cell.length_a   1.000
_cell.length_b   1.000
_cell.length_c   1.000
_cell.angle_alpha   90.00
_cell.angle_beta   90.00
_cell.angle_gamma   90.00
#
_symmetry.space_group_name_H-M   'P 1'
#
loop_
_entity.id
_entity.type
_entity.pdbx_description
1 polymer ?
#
loop_
_entity_poly.entity_id
_entity_poly.type
_entity_poly.pdbx_seq_one_letter_code
_entity_poly.pdbx_strand_id
1 'polypeptide(L)'
;MFNNSNKTLGSILLYTGTAIGGGMLALPIATASVGYGVTTLILFLSWFISTYSALILLEVNMACKVGSNYITMAKETLGTLGKVITWFAYLFLLYALTAAYMTGGNSLLRTGLQLLHLPTLDNLTRTLLFTLVLGGIIFIGTKLVDYCNRSLMFLKFIAFIFILFFSHHTLNPLYYY
;
A
#
# COMPACT_ATOMS: atom_id res chain seq x y z
N MET A 1 -21.76 -25.34 -2.08
CA MET A 1 -20.52 -24.78 -1.50
C MET A 1 -19.56 -24.43 -2.63
N PHE A 2 -19.66 -23.22 -3.19
CA PHE A 2 -18.88 -22.82 -4.37
C PHE A 2 -17.59 -22.09 -3.95
N ASN A 3 -16.43 -22.69 -4.24
CA ASN A 3 -15.10 -22.09 -4.41
C ASN A 3 -14.79 -20.77 -3.66
N ASN A 4 -14.82 -20.77 -2.32
CA ASN A 4 -14.51 -19.60 -1.50
C ASN A 4 -13.00 -19.31 -1.37
N SER A 5 -12.13 -20.29 -1.62
CA SER A 5 -10.68 -20.17 -1.40
C SER A 5 -10.02 -19.11 -2.28
N ASN A 6 -10.55 -18.87 -3.49
CA ASN A 6 -9.97 -17.89 -4.40
C ASN A 6 -10.35 -16.45 -4.01
N LYS A 7 -11.54 -16.27 -3.41
CA LYS A 7 -12.01 -14.96 -2.93
C LYS A 7 -11.29 -14.54 -1.66
N THR A 8 -11.11 -15.45 -0.70
CA THR A 8 -10.36 -15.16 0.53
C THR A 8 -8.90 -14.83 0.25
N LEU A 9 -8.26 -15.59 -0.65
CA LEU A 9 -6.89 -15.32 -1.08
C LEU A 9 -6.77 -13.96 -1.77
N GLY A 10 -7.71 -13.61 -2.66
CA GLY A 10 -7.76 -12.28 -3.29
C GLY A 10 -7.90 -11.15 -2.26
N SER A 11 -8.82 -11.29 -1.31
CA SER A 11 -9.00 -10.31 -0.22
C SER A 11 -7.75 -10.16 0.65
N ILE A 12 -7.08 -11.26 0.99
CA ILE A 12 -5.82 -11.23 1.76
C ILE A 12 -4.75 -10.49 0.95
N LEU A 13 -4.56 -10.83 -0.32
CA LEU A 13 -3.55 -10.19 -1.18
C LEU A 13 -3.83 -8.70 -1.41
N LEU A 14 -5.10 -8.29 -1.50
CA LEU A 14 -5.49 -6.87 -1.55
C LEU A 14 -5.13 -6.16 -0.24
N TYR A 15 -5.49 -6.74 0.90
CA TYR A 15 -5.16 -6.17 2.21
C TYR A 15 -3.65 -6.07 2.41
N THR A 16 -2.91 -7.15 2.18
CA THR A 16 -1.44 -7.18 2.27
C THR A 16 -0.81 -6.20 1.29
N GLY A 17 -1.39 -5.97 0.11
CA GLY A 17 -0.90 -4.98 -0.85
C GLY A 17 -0.93 -3.57 -0.31
N THR A 18 -2.02 -3.20 0.36
CA THR A 18 -2.16 -1.91 1.04
C THR A 18 -1.25 -1.79 2.27
N ALA A 19 -1.00 -2.88 2.99
CA ALA A 19 -0.14 -2.89 4.17
C ALA A 19 1.37 -2.80 3.82
N ILE A 20 1.84 -3.55 2.81
CA ILE A 20 3.24 -3.50 2.37
C ILE A 20 3.56 -2.14 1.74
N GLY A 21 2.65 -1.58 0.93
CA GLY A 21 2.70 -0.21 0.41
C GLY A 21 4.06 0.23 -0.18
N GLY A 22 4.25 1.54 -0.35
CA GLY A 22 5.56 2.17 -0.62
C GLY A 22 6.31 2.57 0.65
N GLY A 23 5.60 2.67 1.78
CA GLY A 23 6.15 3.10 3.06
C GLY A 23 7.08 2.10 3.73
N MET A 24 6.94 0.79 3.46
CA MET A 24 7.69 -0.25 4.18
C MET A 24 9.21 -0.13 4.01
N LEU A 25 9.70 0.26 2.83
CA LEU A 25 11.14 0.48 2.61
C LEU A 25 11.55 1.93 2.90
N ALA A 26 10.66 2.88 2.65
CA ALA A 26 10.94 4.30 2.88
C ALA A 26 11.11 4.63 4.37
N LEU A 27 10.32 4.00 5.24
CA LEU A 27 10.31 4.29 6.68
C LEU A 27 11.63 3.91 7.38
N PRO A 28 12.18 2.68 7.21
CA PRO A 28 13.48 2.33 7.78
C PRO A 28 14.61 3.18 7.20
N ILE A 29 14.59 3.48 5.90
CA ILE A 29 15.64 4.30 5.27
C ILE A 29 15.63 5.73 5.82
N ALA A 30 14.44 6.33 5.97
CA ALA A 30 14.31 7.68 6.52
C ALA A 30 14.68 7.77 8.01
N THR A 31 14.48 6.69 8.76
CA THR A 31 14.76 6.63 10.20
C THR A 31 16.11 6.02 10.55
N ALA A 32 16.82 5.42 9.59
CA ALA A 32 18.14 4.83 9.80
C ALA A 32 19.18 5.84 10.30
N SER A 33 19.02 7.13 9.94
CA SER A 33 19.87 8.24 10.41
C SER A 33 19.74 8.53 11.91
N VAL A 34 18.63 8.12 12.54
CA VAL A 34 18.35 8.33 13.98
C VAL A 34 19.02 7.25 14.84
N GLY A 35 19.41 6.12 14.24
CA GLY A 35 20.10 5.01 14.89
C GLY A 35 19.22 3.77 15.07
N TYR A 36 19.82 2.60 14.81
CA TYR A 36 19.13 1.30 14.74
C TYR A 36 18.21 0.99 15.93
N GLY A 37 18.68 1.23 17.16
CA GLY A 37 17.89 0.94 18.37
C GLY A 37 16.62 1.79 18.46
N VAL A 38 16.72 3.09 18.15
CA VAL A 38 15.60 4.03 18.18
C VAL A 38 14.61 3.70 17.05
N THR A 39 15.12 3.45 15.85
CA THR A 39 14.30 3.02 14.69
C THR A 39 13.50 1.76 15.00
N THR A 40 14.14 0.74 15.56
CA THR A 40 13.49 -0.54 15.89
C THR A 40 12.39 -0.35 16.93
N LEU A 41 12.64 0.45 17.96
CA LEU A 41 11.65 0.76 19.00
C LEU A 41 10.43 1.50 18.41
N ILE A 42 10.65 2.52 17.57
CA ILE A 42 9.57 3.28 16.92
C ILE A 42 8.74 2.37 16.00
N LEU A 43 9.38 1.52 15.20
CA LEU A 43 8.67 0.58 14.32
C LEU A 43 7.86 -0.44 15.12
N PHE A 44 8.40 -0.94 16.24
CA PHE A 44 7.68 -1.87 17.12
C PHE A 44 6.46 -1.21 17.79
N LEU A 45 6.60 0.02 18.28
CA LEU A 45 5.48 0.79 18.83
C LEU A 45 4.42 1.09 17.77
N SER A 46 4.84 1.48 16.55
CA SER A 46 3.93 1.73 15.43
C SER A 46 3.13 0.47 15.06
N TRP A 47 3.80 -0.69 15.02
CA TRP A 47 3.15 -1.97 14.80
C TRP A 47 2.13 -2.29 15.89
N PHE A 48 2.45 -2.07 17.16
CA PHE A 48 1.54 -2.31 18.28
C PHE A 48 0.29 -1.41 18.19
N ILE A 49 0.47 -0.11 17.98
CA ILE A 49 -0.64 0.86 17.88
C ILE A 49 -1.53 0.54 16.67
N SER A 50 -0.94 0.19 15.53
CA SER A 50 -1.68 -0.18 14.31
C SER A 50 -2.49 -1.46 14.54
N THR A 51 -1.89 -2.48 15.17
CA THR A 51 -2.57 -3.74 15.48
C THR A 51 -3.73 -3.52 16.46
N TYR A 52 -3.51 -2.75 17.52
CA TYR A 52 -4.57 -2.41 18.48
C TYR A 52 -5.73 -1.66 17.82
N SER A 53 -5.43 -0.68 16.97
CA SER A 53 -6.44 0.07 16.21
C SER A 53 -7.25 -0.84 15.27
N ALA A 54 -6.59 -1.82 14.63
CA ALA A 54 -7.25 -2.79 13.76
C ALA A 54 -8.19 -3.72 14.55
N LEU A 55 -7.81 -4.12 15.77
CA LEU A 55 -8.65 -4.94 16.65
C LEU A 55 -9.90 -4.18 17.11
N ILE A 56 -9.77 -2.91 17.51
CA ILE A 56 -10.94 -2.07 17.84
C ILE A 56 -11.86 -1.94 16.63
N LEU A 57 -11.30 -1.66 15.46
CA LEU A 57 -12.10 -1.55 14.23
C LEU A 57 -12.82 -2.86 13.90
N LEU A 58 -12.18 -4.01 14.13
CA LEU A 58 -12.78 -5.33 13.97
C LEU A 58 -13.97 -5.53 14.92
N GLU A 59 -13.83 -5.17 16.19
CA GLU A 59 -14.92 -5.22 17.18
C GLU A 59 -16.11 -4.36 16.76
N VAL A 60 -15.85 -3.11 16.36
CA VAL A 60 -16.88 -2.20 15.85
C VAL A 60 -17.55 -2.76 14.59
N ASN A 61 -16.78 -3.36 13.68
CA ASN A 61 -17.30 -3.95 12.46
C ASN A 61 -18.26 -5.11 12.75
N MET A 62 -17.93 -5.96 13.72
CA MET A 62 -18.79 -7.07 14.15
C MET A 62 -20.04 -6.61 14.91
N ALA A 63 -19.95 -5.50 15.65
CA ALA A 63 -21.09 -4.93 16.37
C ALA A 63 -22.11 -4.24 15.44
N CYS A 64 -21.68 -3.78 14.26
CA CYS A 64 -22.53 -3.10 13.29
C CYS A 64 -23.24 -4.07 12.33
N LYS A 65 -24.32 -3.59 11.67
CA LYS A 65 -25.02 -4.37 10.63
C LYS A 65 -24.08 -4.74 9.49
N VAL A 66 -24.21 -5.96 8.96
CA VAL A 66 -23.46 -6.45 7.80
C VAL A 66 -23.64 -5.48 6.62
N GLY A 67 -22.51 -5.02 6.05
CA GLY A 67 -22.50 -4.03 4.96
C GLY A 67 -22.44 -2.57 5.40
N SER A 68 -22.22 -2.29 6.69
CA SER A 68 -22.03 -0.91 7.17
C SER A 68 -20.71 -0.30 6.68
N ASN A 69 -20.78 0.90 6.12
CA ASN A 69 -19.59 1.67 5.74
C ASN A 69 -18.91 2.30 6.97
N TYR A 70 -17.64 2.68 6.84
CA TYR A 70 -16.87 3.38 7.88
C TYR A 70 -17.59 4.60 8.47
N ILE A 71 -18.25 5.38 7.61
CA ILE A 71 -19.02 6.56 8.04
C ILE A 71 -20.25 6.16 8.88
N THR A 72 -20.89 5.04 8.54
CA THR A 72 -22.03 4.50 9.30
C THR A 72 -21.55 3.93 10.63
N MET A 73 -20.44 3.19 10.62
CA MET A 73 -19.82 2.65 11.84
C MET A 73 -19.48 3.79 12.81
N ALA A 74 -18.86 4.87 12.32
CA ALA A 74 -18.56 6.05 13.14
C ALA A 74 -19.81 6.76 13.68
N LYS A 75 -20.92 6.74 12.95
CA LYS A 75 -22.19 7.30 13.42
C LYS A 75 -22.76 6.48 14.58
N GLU A 76 -22.72 5.16 14.48
CA GLU A 76 -23.28 4.27 15.51
C GLU A 76 -22.40 4.25 16.78
N THR A 77 -21.08 4.43 16.66
CA THR A 77 -20.16 4.41 17.81
C THR A 77 -19.90 5.77 18.44
N LEU A 78 -19.70 6.83 17.64
CA LEU A 78 -19.33 8.18 18.10
C LEU A 78 -20.46 9.22 17.89
N GLY A 79 -21.59 8.83 17.33
CA GLY A 79 -22.71 9.73 17.04
C GLY A 79 -22.49 10.63 15.83
N THR A 80 -23.32 11.66 15.70
CA THR A 80 -23.34 12.55 14.52
C THR A 80 -22.07 13.37 14.36
N LEU A 81 -21.44 13.79 15.46
CA LEU A 81 -20.15 14.51 15.39
C LEU A 81 -19.02 13.61 14.87
N GLY A 82 -18.93 12.38 15.38
CA GLY A 82 -17.96 11.39 14.90
C GLY A 82 -18.13 11.04 13.44
N LYS A 83 -19.38 10.97 12.95
CA LYS A 83 -19.69 10.81 11.52
C LYS A 83 -19.07 11.91 10.67
N VAL A 84 -19.24 13.18 11.04
CA VAL A 84 -18.75 14.33 10.26
C VAL A 84 -17.22 14.35 10.22
N ILE A 85 -16.57 14.13 11.37
CA ILE A 85 -15.11 14.07 11.46
C ILE A 85 -14.57 12.93 10.60
N THR A 86 -15.16 11.73 10.73
CA THR A 86 -14.74 10.55 9.96
C THR A 86 -14.94 10.76 8.46
N TRP A 87 -16.05 11.38 8.06
CA TRP A 87 -16.32 11.69 6.66
C TRP A 87 -15.28 12.65 6.07
N PHE A 88 -14.96 13.72 6.79
CA PHE A 88 -13.94 14.67 6.36
C PHE A 88 -12.55 14.02 6.31
N ALA A 89 -12.16 13.29 7.35
CA ALA A 89 -10.88 12.57 7.40
C ALA A 89 -10.77 11.52 6.28
N TYR A 90 -11.85 10.81 5.97
CA TYR A 90 -11.89 9.82 4.90
C TYR A 90 -11.69 10.46 3.52
N LEU A 91 -12.36 11.58 3.24
CA LEU A 91 -12.17 12.32 1.99
C LEU A 91 -10.76 12.91 1.87
N PHE A 92 -10.24 13.48 2.95
CA PHE A 92 -8.88 14.02 2.99
C PHE A 92 -7.84 12.92 2.75
N LEU A 93 -8.01 11.75 3.39
CA LEU A 93 -7.16 10.58 3.19
C LEU A 93 -7.16 10.13 1.73
N LEU A 94 -8.34 9.99 1.11
CA LEU A 94 -8.44 9.59 -0.29
C LEU A 94 -7.77 10.60 -1.22
N TYR A 95 -7.98 11.90 -0.99
CA TYR A 95 -7.32 12.95 -1.76
C TYR A 95 -5.80 12.89 -1.62
N ALA A 96 -5.29 12.86 -0.39
CA ALA A 96 -3.86 12.77 -0.13
C ALA A 96 -3.23 11.52 -0.75
N LEU A 97 -3.93 10.38 -0.69
CA LEU A 97 -3.48 9.13 -1.26
C LEU A 97 -3.40 9.22 -2.80
N THR A 98 -4.42 9.78 -3.46
CA THR A 98 -4.38 10.00 -4.92
C THR A 98 -3.24 10.93 -5.34
N ALA A 99 -3.04 12.05 -4.63
CA ALA A 99 -1.95 12.98 -4.91
C ALA A 99 -0.56 12.34 -4.71
N ALA A 100 -0.39 11.53 -3.66
CA ALA A 100 0.82 10.77 -3.41
C ALA A 100 1.09 9.76 -4.53
N TYR A 101 0.07 9.02 -4.98
CA TYR A 101 0.22 8.07 -6.08
C TYR A 101 0.49 8.76 -7.43
N MET A 102 -0.08 9.92 -7.71
CA MET A 102 0.25 10.69 -8.92
C MET A 102 1.71 11.16 -8.91
N THR A 103 2.20 11.62 -7.76
CA THR A 103 3.59 12.08 -7.61
C THR A 103 4.59 10.92 -7.67
N GLY A 104 4.31 9.83 -6.96
CA GLY A 104 5.12 8.61 -7.00
C GLY A 104 5.10 7.97 -8.39
N GLY A 105 3.94 7.91 -9.02
CA GLY A 105 3.74 7.40 -10.37
C GLY A 105 4.50 8.18 -11.45
N ASN A 106 4.48 9.51 -11.37
CA ASN A 106 5.29 10.37 -12.24
C ASN A 106 6.79 10.02 -12.15
N SER A 107 7.30 9.83 -10.93
CA SER A 107 8.70 9.46 -10.69
C SER A 107 9.03 8.06 -11.23
N LEU A 108 8.14 7.09 -11.01
CA LEU A 108 8.28 5.72 -11.54
C LEU A 108 8.29 5.72 -13.07
N LEU A 109 7.41 6.50 -13.71
CA LEU A 109 7.31 6.58 -15.15
C LEU A 109 8.56 7.25 -15.76
N ARG A 110 9.09 8.29 -15.11
CA ARG A 110 10.37 8.89 -15.49
C ARG A 110 11.51 7.86 -15.46
N THR A 111 11.64 7.12 -14.37
CA THR A 111 12.69 6.09 -14.24
C THR A 111 12.51 4.97 -15.26
N GLY A 112 11.27 4.53 -15.52
CA GLY A 112 10.97 3.53 -16.53
C GLY A 112 11.35 3.97 -17.95
N LEU A 113 11.03 5.21 -18.34
CA LEU A 113 11.44 5.76 -19.65
C LEU A 113 12.97 5.84 -19.79
N GLN A 114 13.66 6.24 -18.72
CA GLN A 114 15.12 6.29 -18.70
C GLN A 114 15.76 4.91 -18.89
N LEU A 115 15.22 3.87 -18.23
CA LEU A 115 15.68 2.48 -18.41
C LEU A 115 15.46 1.97 -19.84
N LEU A 116 14.41 2.45 -20.52
CA LEU A 116 14.11 2.11 -21.91
C LEU A 116 14.83 3.02 -22.93
N HIS A 117 15.71 3.91 -22.48
CA HIS A 117 16.40 4.91 -23.31
C HIS A 117 15.45 5.79 -24.16
N LEU A 118 14.22 6.00 -23.68
CA LEU A 118 13.22 6.85 -24.33
C LEU A 118 13.37 8.31 -23.87
N PRO A 119 13.03 9.29 -24.73
CA PRO A 119 13.09 10.70 -24.36
C PRO A 119 12.18 10.99 -23.17
N THR A 120 12.68 11.80 -22.23
CA THR A 120 11.92 12.18 -21.04
C THR A 120 10.80 13.14 -21.44
N LEU A 121 9.56 12.72 -21.25
CA LEU A 121 8.36 13.56 -21.40
C LEU A 121 8.29 14.62 -20.30
N ASP A 122 7.53 15.68 -20.55
CA ASP A 122 7.26 16.73 -19.56
C ASP A 122 6.49 16.19 -18.33
N ASN A 123 6.64 16.87 -17.18
CA ASN A 123 6.03 16.48 -15.91
C ASN A 123 4.51 16.31 -16.01
N LEU A 124 3.83 17.23 -16.71
CA LEU A 124 2.38 17.19 -16.87
C LEU A 124 1.96 15.96 -17.68
N THR A 125 2.62 15.73 -18.82
CA THR A 125 2.33 14.60 -19.70
C THR A 125 2.54 13.26 -19.01
N ARG A 126 3.62 13.09 -18.23
CA ARG A 126 3.87 11.85 -17.48
C ARG A 126 2.82 11.60 -16.41
N THR A 127 2.41 12.64 -15.68
CA THR A 127 1.38 12.53 -14.64
C THR A 127 0.02 12.17 -15.24
N LEU A 128 -0.35 12.81 -16.35
CA LEU A 128 -1.58 12.50 -17.08
C LEU A 128 -1.55 11.08 -17.65
N LEU A 129 -0.45 10.66 -18.30
CA LEU A 129 -0.30 9.32 -18.85
C LEU A 129 -0.43 8.26 -17.76
N PHE A 130 0.28 8.43 -16.64
CA PHE A 130 0.22 7.52 -15.50
C PHE A 130 -1.20 7.41 -14.92
N THR A 131 -1.86 8.56 -14.75
CA THR A 131 -3.23 8.63 -14.22
C THR A 131 -4.25 8.01 -15.17
N LEU A 132 -4.11 8.23 -16.48
CA LEU A 132 -5.01 7.67 -17.49
C LEU A 132 -4.86 6.16 -17.58
N VAL A 133 -3.63 5.64 -17.51
CA VAL A 133 -3.38 4.18 -17.51
C VAL A 133 -3.97 3.52 -16.26
N LEU A 134 -3.63 4.00 -15.06
CA LEU A 134 -4.17 3.40 -13.83
C LEU A 134 -5.69 3.63 -13.69
N GLY A 135 -6.17 4.82 -14.02
CA GLY A 135 -7.59 5.14 -14.05
C GLY A 135 -8.35 4.26 -15.03
N GLY A 136 -7.80 4.03 -16.22
CA GLY A 136 -8.37 3.13 -17.23
C GLY A 136 -8.52 1.69 -16.72
N ILE A 137 -7.52 1.17 -16.02
CA ILE A 137 -7.59 -0.16 -15.39
C ILE A 137 -8.75 -0.24 -14.39
N ILE A 138 -8.97 0.82 -13.61
CA ILE A 138 -10.08 0.90 -12.65
C ILE A 138 -11.43 0.95 -13.38
N PHE A 139 -11.54 1.73 -14.46
CA PHE A 139 -12.78 1.85 -15.26
C PHE A 139 -13.20 0.54 -15.93
N ILE A 140 -12.23 -0.28 -16.39
CA ILE A 140 -12.51 -1.57 -17.04
C ILE A 140 -13.15 -2.57 -16.07
N GLY A 141 -12.82 -2.49 -14.77
CA GLY A 141 -13.57 -3.18 -13.72
C GLY A 141 -12.74 -3.65 -12.53
N THR A 142 -13.42 -3.84 -11.41
CA THR A 142 -12.81 -4.26 -10.13
C THR A 142 -12.14 -5.63 -10.19
N LYS A 143 -12.58 -6.52 -11.08
CA LYS A 143 -11.93 -7.83 -11.32
C LYS A 143 -10.52 -7.65 -11.89
N LEU A 144 -10.33 -6.73 -12.83
CA LEU A 144 -9.02 -6.48 -13.43
C LEU A 144 -8.05 -5.93 -12.37
N VAL A 145 -8.52 -5.01 -11.53
CA VAL A 145 -7.75 -4.47 -10.40
C VAL A 145 -7.30 -5.59 -9.45
N ASP A 146 -8.18 -6.53 -9.12
CA ASP A 146 -7.83 -7.67 -8.27
C ASP A 146 -6.75 -8.57 -8.91
N TYR A 147 -6.88 -8.90 -10.20
CA TYR A 147 -5.87 -9.67 -10.93
C TYR A 147 -4.52 -8.94 -11.05
N CYS A 148 -4.54 -7.65 -11.33
CA CYS A 148 -3.33 -6.81 -11.38
C CYS A 148 -2.65 -6.77 -10.02
N ASN A 149 -3.41 -6.51 -8.94
CA ASN A 149 -2.86 -6.50 -7.58
C ASN A 149 -2.24 -7.85 -7.21
N ARG A 150 -2.97 -8.95 -7.47
CA ARG A 150 -2.45 -10.30 -7.22
C ARG A 150 -1.14 -10.55 -7.95
N SER A 151 -1.07 -10.21 -9.23
CA SER A 151 0.15 -10.39 -10.05
C SER A 151 1.32 -9.55 -9.52
N LEU A 152 1.08 -8.29 -9.19
CA LEU A 152 2.10 -7.40 -8.62
C LEU A 152 2.59 -7.89 -7.26
N MET A 153 1.71 -8.44 -6.42
CA MET A 153 2.09 -8.99 -5.12
C MET A 153 2.96 -10.22 -5.24
N PHE A 154 2.63 -11.14 -6.15
CA PHE A 154 3.51 -12.29 -6.46
C PHE A 154 4.86 -11.83 -6.98
N LEU A 155 4.89 -10.84 -7.88
CA LEU A 155 6.14 -10.29 -8.39
C LEU A 155 6.99 -9.64 -7.29
N LYS A 156 6.37 -8.86 -6.38
CA LYS A 156 7.06 -8.27 -5.22
C LYS A 156 7.66 -9.35 -4.31
N PHE A 157 6.93 -10.44 -4.08
CA PHE A 157 7.40 -11.54 -3.26
C PHE A 157 8.60 -12.27 -3.89
N ILE A 158 8.53 -12.56 -5.19
CA ILE A 158 9.64 -13.16 -5.94
C ILE A 158 10.86 -12.23 -5.94
N ALA A 159 10.66 -10.94 -6.20
CA ALA A 159 11.73 -9.94 -6.18
C ALA A 159 12.38 -9.86 -4.79
N PHE A 160 11.60 -9.93 -3.72
CA PHE A 160 12.12 -9.96 -2.35
C PHE A 160 13.01 -11.19 -2.08
N ILE A 161 12.56 -12.39 -2.46
CA ILE A 161 13.36 -13.62 -2.33
C ILE A 161 14.66 -13.51 -3.14
N PHE A 162 14.57 -12.99 -4.37
CA PHE A 162 15.72 -12.82 -5.23
C PHE A 162 16.75 -11.87 -4.61
N ILE A 163 16.30 -10.73 -4.07
CA ILE A 163 17.17 -9.77 -3.36
C ILE A 163 17.83 -10.43 -2.14
N LEU A 164 17.10 -11.22 -1.35
CA LEU A 164 17.67 -11.92 -0.19
C LEU A 164 18.77 -12.90 -0.59
N PHE A 165 18.55 -13.70 -1.65
CA PHE A 165 19.56 -14.65 -2.13
C PHE A 165 20.80 -13.93 -2.68
N PHE A 166 20.61 -12.88 -3.48
CA PHE A 166 21.70 -12.08 -4.03
C PHE A 166 22.49 -11.33 -2.94
N SER A 167 21.79 -10.79 -1.95
CA SER A 167 22.42 -10.13 -0.81
C SER A 167 23.25 -11.11 0.03
N HIS A 168 22.76 -12.34 0.25
CA HIS A 168 23.52 -13.38 0.95
C HIS A 168 24.80 -13.75 0.19
N HIS A 169 24.74 -13.85 -1.14
CA HIS A 169 25.93 -14.13 -1.96
C HIS A 169 26.96 -13.01 -1.89
N THR A 170 26.52 -11.74 -1.95
CA THR A 170 27.41 -10.56 -1.91
C THR A 170 28.03 -10.33 -0.52
N LEU A 171 27.36 -10.72 0.57
CA LEU A 171 27.83 -10.54 1.95
C LEU A 171 28.71 -11.70 2.45
N ASN A 172 28.96 -12.73 1.64
CA ASN A 172 29.80 -13.86 2.01
C ASN A 172 31.29 -13.42 1.93
N PRO A 173 32.04 -13.33 3.04
CA PRO A 173 33.36 -12.70 3.08
C PRO A 173 34.47 -13.48 2.36
N LEU A 174 34.15 -14.59 1.68
CA LEU A 174 35.10 -15.46 0.98
C LEU A 174 35.45 -15.00 -0.45
N TYR A 175 34.87 -13.89 -0.94
CA TYR A 175 35.18 -13.30 -2.26
C TYR A 175 36.10 -12.07 -2.21
N TYR A 176 36.56 -11.67 -1.02
CA TYR A 176 37.45 -10.51 -0.82
C TYR A 176 38.88 -10.87 -0.35
N TYR A 177 39.29 -12.13 -0.50
CA TYR A 177 40.69 -12.56 -0.32
C TYR A 177 41.19 -13.29 -1.57
#